data_AF-A0A963SN06-F1
#
_entry.id   AF-A0A963SN06-F1
#
_cell.length_a   1.000
_cell.length_b   1.000
_cell.length_c   1.000
_cell.angle_alpha   90.00
_cell.angle_beta   90.00
_cell.angle_gamma   90.00
#
_symmetry.space_group_name_H-M   'P 1'
#
loop_
_entity.id
_entity.type
_entity.pdbx_description
1 polymer ?
#
loop_
_entity_poly.entity_id
_entity_poly.type
_entity_poly.pdbx_seq_one_letter_code
_entity_poly.pdbx_strand_id
1 'polypeptide(L)'
;MQQSPPDRRQTVETLSRAIAEWRMVNTTYNGEEMTLAPHQLFLRHDAMFVGAFNPGKNWRGPDDYRLSFFNLAGLGEVQIQTRGFRPLADYDGALPRPEDRSLFTLEPA
;
A
#
# COMPACT_ATOMS: atom_id res chain seq x y z
N MET A 1 -15.47 -7.16 -20.59
CA MET A 1 -15.20 -7.88 -19.33
C MET A 1 -15.55 -6.92 -18.21
N GLN A 2 -16.62 -7.17 -17.46
CA GLN A 2 -17.03 -6.30 -16.36
C GLN A 2 -16.22 -6.72 -15.14
N GLN A 3 -15.10 -6.07 -14.85
CA GLN A 3 -14.45 -6.25 -13.55
C GLN A 3 -15.37 -5.65 -12.50
N SER A 4 -16.02 -6.50 -11.71
CA SER A 4 -16.75 -6.06 -10.52
C SER A 4 -15.81 -5.20 -9.67
N PRO A 5 -16.30 -4.11 -9.06
CA PRO A 5 -15.49 -3.35 -8.14
C PRO A 5 -14.95 -4.30 -7.06
N PRO A 6 -13.65 -4.24 -6.74
CA PRO A 6 -13.05 -5.14 -5.77
C PRO A 6 -13.80 -5.03 -4.44
N ASP A 7 -14.10 -6.17 -3.82
CA ASP A 7 -14.70 -6.18 -2.51
C ASP A 7 -13.74 -5.54 -1.50
N ARG A 8 -14.20 -4.47 -0.84
CA ARG A 8 -13.32 -3.69 0.05
C ARG A 8 -12.77 -4.52 1.20
N ARG A 9 -13.55 -5.48 1.73
CA ARG A 9 -13.06 -6.35 2.81
C ARG A 9 -11.96 -7.26 2.28
N GLN A 10 -12.17 -7.86 1.12
CA GLN A 10 -11.16 -8.69 0.46
C GLN A 10 -9.87 -7.89 0.18
N THR A 11 -9.98 -6.67 -0.32
CA THR A 11 -8.81 -5.81 -0.56
C THR A 11 -8.04 -5.54 0.73
N VAL A 12 -8.73 -5.23 1.83
CA VAL A 12 -8.11 -5.00 3.14
C VAL A 12 -7.43 -6.26 3.65
N GLU A 13 -8.05 -7.43 3.54
CA GLU A 13 -7.47 -8.71 3.95
C GLU A 13 -6.22 -9.04 3.14
N THR A 14 -6.27 -8.88 1.82
CA THR A 14 -5.15 -9.12 0.92
C THR A 14 -3.99 -8.17 1.21
N LEU A 15 -4.28 -6.87 1.40
CA LEU A 15 -3.26 -5.89 1.76
C LEU A 15 -2.64 -6.19 3.12
N SER A 16 -3.45 -6.52 4.13
CA SER A 16 -2.97 -6.84 5.48
C SER A 16 -2.05 -8.07 5.45
N ARG A 17 -2.42 -9.10 4.67
CA ARG A 17 -1.55 -10.27 4.46
C ARG A 17 -0.25 -9.90 3.75
N ALA A 18 -0.32 -9.10 2.69
CA ALA A 18 0.87 -8.66 1.96
C ALA A 18 1.81 -7.84 2.84
N ILE A 19 1.25 -6.99 3.69
CA ILE A 19 1.99 -6.24 4.71
C ILE A 19 2.62 -7.22 5.70
N ALA A 20 1.87 -8.17 6.27
CA ALA A 20 2.42 -9.13 7.24
C ALA A 20 3.53 -10.03 6.66
N GLU A 21 3.43 -10.41 5.38
CA GLU A 21 4.40 -11.28 4.70
C GLU A 21 5.52 -10.51 3.97
N TRP A 22 5.55 -9.18 4.06
CA TRP A 22 6.48 -8.30 3.34
C TRP A 22 6.48 -8.58 1.83
N ARG A 23 5.29 -8.83 1.27
CA ARG A 23 5.08 -9.14 -0.15
C ARG A 23 4.63 -7.91 -0.92
N MET A 24 5.18 -7.74 -2.11
CA MET A 24 4.68 -6.73 -3.04
C MET A 24 3.27 -7.10 -3.51
N VAL A 25 2.51 -6.12 -3.96
CA VAL A 25 1.20 -6.32 -4.57
C VAL A 25 1.16 -5.66 -5.94
N ASN A 26 0.45 -6.27 -6.89
CA ASN A 26 0.09 -5.63 -8.14
C ASN A 26 -1.35 -5.18 -8.04
N THR A 27 -1.65 -3.99 -8.54
CA THR A 27 -2.99 -3.43 -8.52
C THR A 27 -3.16 -2.42 -9.64
N THR A 28 -4.40 -2.08 -9.95
CA THR A 28 -4.71 -0.94 -10.83
C THR A 28 -5.10 0.26 -9.99
N TYR A 29 -4.55 1.43 -10.28
CA TYR A 29 -4.97 2.68 -9.66
C TYR A 29 -5.40 3.65 -10.75
N ASN A 30 -6.64 4.13 -10.68
CA ASN A 30 -7.25 4.96 -11.73
C ASN A 30 -7.15 4.35 -13.15
N GLY A 31 -7.14 3.02 -13.26
CA GLY A 31 -7.05 2.29 -14.53
C GLY A 31 -5.61 1.99 -15.01
N GLU A 32 -4.58 2.43 -14.28
CA GLU A 32 -3.18 2.12 -14.60
C GLU A 32 -2.66 1.00 -13.69
N GLU A 33 -2.08 -0.04 -14.28
CA GLU A 33 -1.44 -1.13 -13.54
C GLU A 33 -0.13 -0.65 -12.90
N MET A 34 0.02 -0.90 -11.59
CA MET A 34 1.22 -0.58 -10.85
C MET A 34 1.51 -1.61 -9.76
N THR A 35 2.80 -1.83 -9.56
CA THR A 35 3.29 -2.65 -8.45
C THR A 35 3.59 -1.76 -7.26
N LEU A 36 3.05 -2.12 -6.11
CA LEU A 36 3.18 -1.39 -4.85
C LEU A 36 3.75 -2.32 -3.77
N ALA A 37 4.62 -1.79 -2.92
CA ALA A 37 5.08 -2.45 -1.71
C ALA A 37 4.30 -1.88 -0.52
N PRO A 38 3.23 -2.55 -0.04
CA PRO A 38 2.37 -2.00 1.00
C PRO A 38 3.06 -2.04 2.36
N HIS A 39 3.14 -0.90 3.06
CA HIS A 39 3.78 -0.79 4.36
C HIS A 39 2.79 -0.54 5.50
N GLN A 40 1.73 0.21 5.23
CA GLN A 40 0.73 0.52 6.24
C GLN A 40 -0.64 0.73 5.62
N LEU A 41 -1.67 0.39 6.38
CA LEU A 41 -3.06 0.64 6.10
C LEU A 41 -3.60 1.56 7.19
N PHE A 42 -4.24 2.66 6.81
CA PHE A 42 -4.79 3.61 7.76
C PHE A 42 -6.08 4.23 7.22
N LEU A 43 -6.89 4.73 8.15
CA LEU A 43 -8.09 5.50 7.88
C LEU A 43 -7.77 6.99 8.03
N ARG A 44 -8.23 7.78 7.07
CA ARG A 44 -8.26 9.24 7.18
C ARG A 44 -9.70 9.69 7.07
N HIS A 45 -10.24 10.22 8.16
CA HIS A 45 -11.67 10.49 8.33
C HIS A 45 -12.50 9.22 8.06
N ASP A 46 -13.13 9.12 6.89
CA ASP A 46 -13.98 7.99 6.48
C ASP A 46 -13.40 7.22 5.27
N ALA A 47 -12.24 7.64 4.76
CA ALA A 47 -11.58 7.02 3.62
C ALA A 47 -10.38 6.17 4.06
N MET A 48 -10.28 4.96 3.50
CA MET A 48 -9.14 4.07 3.74
C MET A 48 -8.02 4.37 2.75
N PHE A 49 -6.80 4.39 3.27
CA PHE A 49 -5.58 4.58 2.51
C PHE A 49 -4.59 3.47 2.80
N VAL A 50 -3.80 3.13 1.78
CA VAL A 50 -2.61 2.30 1.92
C VAL A 50 -1.38 3.15 1.65
N GLY A 51 -0.48 3.20 2.63
CA GLY A 51 0.87 3.70 2.46
C GLY A 51 1.71 2.61 1.83
N ALA A 52 2.13 2.81 0.59
CA ALA A 52 2.92 1.86 -0.16
C ALA A 52 4.06 2.54 -0.93
N PHE A 53 5.19 1.85 -1.03
CA PHE A 53 6.28 2.28 -1.88
C PHE A 53 6.02 1.85 -3.33
N ASN A 54 6.07 2.79 -4.27
CA ASN A 54 5.92 2.51 -5.69
C ASN A 54 7.30 2.57 -6.37
N PRO A 55 7.94 1.43 -6.69
CA PRO A 55 9.22 1.41 -7.39
C PRO A 55 9.14 1.93 -8.84
N GLY A 56 7.95 2.00 -9.44
CA GLY A 56 7.74 2.52 -10.80
C GLY A 56 7.82 4.05 -10.89
N LYS A 57 7.85 4.76 -9.75
CA LYS A 57 8.06 6.21 -9.72
C LYS A 57 9.54 6.53 -10.02
N ASN A 58 9.80 7.68 -10.63
CA ASN A 58 11.16 8.12 -10.93
C ASN A 58 11.88 8.60 -9.66
N TRP A 59 12.54 7.68 -8.97
CA TRP A 59 13.34 7.96 -7.78
C TRP A 59 14.78 8.32 -8.14
N ARG A 60 15.36 9.29 -7.43
CA ARG A 60 16.77 9.68 -7.64
C ARG A 60 17.77 8.73 -6.96
N GLY A 61 17.32 7.96 -5.99
CA GLY A 61 18.13 7.05 -5.20
C GLY A 61 17.40 6.59 -3.94
N PRO A 62 18.00 5.68 -3.15
CA PRO A 62 17.41 5.16 -1.92
C PRO A 62 17.09 6.25 -0.88
N ASP A 63 17.86 7.33 -0.82
CA ASP A 63 17.62 8.51 0.04
C ASP A 63 16.33 9.27 -0.32
N ASP A 64 15.84 9.13 -1.55
CA ASP A 64 14.62 9.79 -2.01
C ASP A 64 13.38 8.89 -1.86
N TYR A 65 13.56 7.61 -1.51
CA TYR A 65 12.47 6.65 -1.43
C TYR A 65 11.45 7.08 -0.36
N ARG A 66 10.20 7.23 -0.79
CA ARG A 66 9.09 7.61 0.11
C ARG A 66 7.87 6.76 -0.13
N LEU A 67 7.10 6.56 0.95
CA LEU A 67 5.77 5.99 0.84
C LEU A 67 4.84 6.98 0.14
N SER A 68 4.07 6.44 -0.80
CA SER A 68 2.95 7.13 -1.42
C SER A 68 1.65 6.60 -0.80
N PHE A 69 0.65 7.46 -0.70
CA PHE A 69 -0.63 7.14 -0.07
C PHE A 69 -1.69 6.98 -1.15
N PHE A 70 -2.22 5.76 -1.28
CA PHE A 70 -3.21 5.42 -2.29
C PHE A 70 -4.56 5.21 -1.62
N ASN A 71 -5.61 5.84 -2.16
CA ASN A 71 -6.96 5.67 -1.65
C ASN A 71 -7.52 4.32 -2.12
N LEU A 72 -8.04 3.50 -1.19
CA LEU A 72 -8.66 2.22 -1.51
C LEU A 72 -9.88 2.35 -2.42
N ALA A 73 -10.53 3.51 -2.47
CA ALA A 73 -11.63 3.77 -3.40
C ALA A 73 -11.18 3.85 -4.87
N GLY A 74 -9.91 4.19 -5.12
CA GLY A 74 -9.33 4.25 -6.48
C GLY A 74 -8.50 3.02 -6.84
N LEU A 75 -8.32 2.10 -5.89
CA LEU A 75 -7.62 0.83 -6.10
C LEU A 75 -8.58 -0.20 -6.69
N GLY A 76 -8.12 -0.84 -7.76
CA GLY A 76 -8.76 -2.00 -8.35
C GLY A 76 -8.38 -3.28 -7.61
N GLU A 77 -8.40 -4.40 -8.33
CA GLU A 77 -8.03 -5.69 -7.76
C GLU A 77 -6.59 -5.65 -7.24
N VAL A 78 -6.38 -6.16 -6.02
CA VAL A 78 -5.06 -6.26 -5.41
C VAL A 78 -4.64 -7.72 -5.44
N GLN A 79 -3.48 -7.99 -6.03
CA GLN A 79 -2.92 -9.34 -6.13
C GLN A 79 -1.53 -9.38 -5.48
N ILE A 80 -1.35 -10.28 -4.50
CA ILE A 80 -0.07 -10.50 -3.82
C ILE A 80 0.92 -11.13 -4.80
N GLN A 81 2.11 -10.55 -4.85
CA GLN A 81 3.23 -11.03 -5.65
C GLN A 81 4.09 -11.99 -4.83
N THR A 82 4.70 -12.96 -5.51
CA THR A 82 5.74 -13.82 -4.90
C THR A 82 6.97 -13.01 -4.51
N ARG A 83 7.21 -11.86 -5.14
CA ARG A 83 8.33 -10.97 -4.81
C ARG A 83 8.09 -10.26 -3.49
N GLY A 84 9.03 -10.43 -2.55
CA GLY A 84 9.07 -9.65 -1.31
C GLY A 84 9.69 -8.27 -1.49
N PHE A 85 9.48 -7.39 -0.51
CA PHE A 85 10.19 -6.12 -0.40
C PHE A 85 10.83 -6.00 1.00
N ARG A 86 11.68 -4.99 1.16
CA ARG A 86 12.17 -4.59 2.48
C ARG A 86 11.59 -3.22 2.84
N PRO A 87 11.27 -2.97 4.11
CA PRO A 87 10.88 -1.63 4.55
C PRO A 87 11.97 -0.61 4.20
N LEU A 88 11.55 0.61 3.90
CA LEU A 88 12.47 1.72 3.64
C LEU A 88 13.29 2.04 4.89
N ALA A 89 14.53 2.50 4.73
CA ALA A 89 15.40 2.83 5.86
C ALA A 89 14.80 3.94 6.75
N ASP A 90 14.14 4.92 6.13
CA ASP A 90 13.42 6.02 6.81
C ASP A 90 11.99 5.66 7.24
N TYR A 91 11.59 4.40 7.16
CA TYR A 91 10.26 4.00 7.59
C TYR A 91 10.19 3.78 9.10
N ASP A 92 9.55 4.71 9.81
CA ASP A 92 9.37 4.67 11.26
C ASP A 92 7.99 4.10 11.69
N GLY A 93 7.16 3.65 10.75
CA GLY A 93 5.78 3.23 11.07
C GLY A 93 4.83 4.37 11.43
N ALA A 94 5.32 5.62 11.40
CA ALA A 94 4.52 6.80 11.68
C ALA A 94 3.43 7.02 10.61
N LEU A 95 2.25 7.42 11.09
CA LEU A 95 1.16 7.84 10.23
C LEU A 95 1.49 9.18 9.57
N PRO A 96 0.96 9.45 8.36
CA PRO A 96 1.29 10.68 7.64
C PRO A 96 0.71 11.93 8.29
N ARG A 97 -0.41 11.77 9.01
CA ARG A 97 -1.03 12.82 9.82
C ARG A 97 -1.35 12.30 11.22
N PRO A 98 -1.32 13.17 12.23
CA PRO A 98 -1.66 12.80 13.61
C PRO A 98 -3.14 12.43 13.79
N GLU A 99 -4.02 12.92 12.91
CA GLU A 99 -5.45 12.61 12.89
C GLU A 99 -5.80 11.29 12.18
N ASP A 100 -4.83 10.72 11.45
CA ASP A 100 -5.03 9.45 10.77
C ASP A 100 -5.12 8.33 11.82
N ARG A 101 -5.90 7.29 11.53
CA ARG A 101 -6.06 6.12 12.39
C ARG A 101 -5.41 4.91 11.75
N SER A 102 -4.37 4.36 12.38
CA SER A 102 -3.75 3.13 11.89
C SER A 102 -4.74 1.96 11.97
N LEU A 103 -4.79 1.17 10.90
CA LEU A 103 -5.50 -0.11 10.84
C LEU A 103 -4.52 -1.27 10.88
N PHE A 104 -3.44 -1.18 10.12
CA PHE A 104 -2.39 -2.18 10.04
C PHE A 104 -1.08 -1.51 9.66
N THR A 105 0.05 -1.92 10.23
CA THR A 105 1.35 -1.28 9.98
C THR A 105 2.41 -2.37 10.03
N LEU A 106 3.38 -2.33 9.11
CA LEU A 106 4.60 -3.12 9.24
C LEU A 106 5.26 -2.82 10.57
N GLU A 107 5.66 -3.85 11.29
CA GLU A 107 6.59 -3.68 12.39
C GLU A 107 7.94 -3.20 11.82
N PRO A 108 8.52 -2.11 12.37
CA PRO A 108 9.87 -1.71 12.02
C PRO A 108 10.84 -2.83 12.41
N ALA A 109 11.76 -3.16 11.50
CA ALA A 109 12.76 -4.20 11.69
C ALA A 109 13.97 -3.70 12.50
#